data_AF-A0A9P6ZHI2-F1
#
_entry.id   AF-A0A9P6ZHI2-F1
#
_cell.length_a   1.000
_cell.length_b   1.000
_cell.length_c   1.000
_cell.angle_alpha   90.00
_cell.angle_beta   90.00
_cell.angle_gamma   90.00
#
_symmetry.space_group_name_H-M   'P 1'
#
loop_
_entity.id
_entity.type
_entity.pdbx_description
1 polymer ?
#
loop_
_entity_poly.entity_id
_entity_poly.type
_entity_poly.pdbx_seq_one_letter_code
_entity_poly.pdbx_strand_id
1 'polypeptide(L)'
;MGNSQDDQYENSEDNIDTGRKHRNAKKTGDVANTTTLGFFPHLWGKLVNYAKANFRLHLTISDPFPTKEDALSGVCGEAITEAIVHWQDQKRQVEKGYYPKYKREMAIMVYNDAATFQSWIKQVVLTVVPLEYGLALLQGNTIASIKMKASGLLKKTTFCMGCTSNFANNALQTVCHKVYYNSGSKSLRQFPAFQKTIPPNALILVATIVRNVLKIYSKHGQVTGAKQTAISATQPIRVLLMHHPIISV
;
A
#
# COMPACT_ATOMS: atom_id res chain seq x y z
N MET A 1 56.03 -38.08 -34.54
CA MET A 1 56.83 -38.38 -33.35
C MET A 1 56.88 -37.13 -32.49
N GLY A 2 56.55 -37.24 -31.20
CA GLY A 2 56.39 -36.13 -30.23
C GLY A 2 54.92 -36.01 -29.79
N ASN A 3 54.53 -36.74 -28.75
CA ASN A 3 54.33 -36.27 -27.35
C ASN A 3 52.91 -35.72 -27.14
N SER A 4 52.16 -35.95 -26.08
CA SER A 4 52.39 -36.61 -24.78
C SER A 4 51.04 -36.67 -24.04
N GLN A 5 50.93 -37.64 -23.12
CA GLN A 5 50.24 -37.61 -21.80
C GLN A 5 48.70 -37.46 -21.80
N ASP A 6 47.96 -38.48 -21.38
CA ASP A 6 47.82 -39.08 -20.04
C ASP A 6 46.76 -38.37 -19.18
N ASP A 7 45.98 -39.24 -18.54
CA ASP A 7 45.22 -39.10 -17.30
C ASP A 7 43.72 -38.74 -17.34
N GLN A 8 42.97 -39.83 -17.13
CA GLN A 8 41.66 -39.99 -16.51
C GLN A 8 41.45 -39.07 -15.30
N TYR A 9 40.21 -38.62 -15.10
CA TYR A 9 39.67 -38.49 -13.75
C TYR A 9 38.20 -38.92 -13.67
N GLU A 10 37.97 -39.76 -12.67
CA GLU A 10 36.75 -40.43 -12.30
C GLU A 10 35.66 -39.49 -11.77
N ASN A 11 34.46 -40.03 -11.93
CA ASN A 11 33.16 -39.65 -11.43
C ASN A 11 33.16 -39.45 -9.89
N SER A 12 32.73 -38.26 -9.41
CA SER A 12 32.36 -38.05 -8.02
C SER A 12 30.95 -37.44 -7.95
N GLU A 13 29.98 -38.28 -7.59
CA GLU A 13 28.60 -37.89 -7.28
C GLU A 13 28.57 -37.13 -5.94
N ASP A 14 28.48 -35.80 -6.00
CA ASP A 14 28.21 -34.98 -4.82
C ASP A 14 26.71 -34.93 -4.51
N ASN A 15 26.38 -35.67 -3.46
CA ASN A 15 25.09 -35.79 -2.81
C ASN A 15 24.78 -34.49 -2.04
N ILE A 16 23.99 -33.58 -2.64
CA ILE A 16 23.58 -32.33 -1.98
C ILE A 16 22.38 -32.60 -1.06
N ASP A 17 22.69 -32.86 0.20
CA ASP A 17 21.78 -32.87 1.35
C ASP A 17 21.09 -31.50 1.51
N THR A 18 19.84 -31.38 1.08
CA THR A 18 18.99 -30.22 1.38
C THR A 18 18.37 -30.35 2.78
N GLY A 19 19.23 -30.31 3.81
CA GLY A 19 18.83 -30.21 5.21
C GLY A 19 18.08 -28.91 5.47
N ARG A 20 16.74 -28.96 5.47
CA ARG A 20 15.88 -27.90 6.01
C ARG A 20 16.18 -27.75 7.51
N LYS A 21 17.00 -26.76 7.85
CA LYS A 21 17.20 -26.32 9.25
C LYS A 21 15.86 -25.85 9.82
N HIS A 22 15.18 -26.75 10.54
CA HIS A 22 14.10 -26.39 11.44
C HIS A 22 14.66 -25.43 12.49
N ARG A 23 14.28 -24.14 12.37
CA ARG A 23 14.51 -23.16 13.43
C ARG A 23 13.60 -23.52 14.60
N ASN A 24 14.12 -24.28 15.54
CA ASN A 24 13.52 -24.39 16.87
C ASN A 24 13.73 -23.06 17.58
N ALA A 25 12.74 -22.16 17.45
CA ALA A 25 12.66 -20.97 18.27
C ALA A 25 12.47 -21.41 19.72
N LYS A 26 13.52 -21.22 20.53
CA LYS A 26 13.48 -21.33 21.98
C LYS A 26 12.35 -20.43 22.47
N LYS A 27 11.30 -21.01 23.07
CA LYS A 27 10.23 -20.27 23.78
C LYS A 27 10.85 -19.55 24.97
N THR A 28 11.41 -18.37 24.73
CA THR A 28 11.59 -17.35 25.77
C THR A 28 10.19 -17.00 26.29
N GLY A 29 10.05 -16.87 27.62
CA GLY A 29 8.77 -16.61 28.27
C GLY A 29 7.95 -15.56 27.52
N ASP A 30 6.68 -15.90 27.25
CA ASP A 30 5.78 -15.20 26.35
C ASP A 30 5.42 -13.82 26.93
N VAL A 31 6.33 -12.86 26.81
CA VAL A 31 6.05 -11.46 27.10
C VAL A 31 5.06 -11.02 26.03
N ALA A 32 3.79 -10.95 26.41
CA ALA A 32 2.70 -10.61 25.50
C ALA A 32 3.07 -9.37 24.67
N ASN A 33 3.06 -9.51 23.35
CA ASN A 33 3.48 -8.44 22.45
C ASN A 33 2.45 -7.30 22.47
N THR A 34 2.75 -6.27 23.25
CA THR A 34 1.92 -5.08 23.47
C THR A 34 1.70 -4.24 22.21
N THR A 35 2.42 -4.52 21.12
CA THR A 35 2.25 -3.86 19.81
C THR A 35 1.33 -4.62 18.85
N THR A 36 0.62 -5.63 19.34
CA THR A 36 -0.37 -6.38 18.57
C THR A 36 -1.79 -6.06 19.05
N LEU A 37 -2.74 -6.04 18.12
CA LEU A 37 -4.13 -5.74 18.46
C LEU A 37 -4.73 -6.79 19.42
N GLY A 38 -4.26 -8.03 19.36
CA GLY A 38 -4.70 -9.13 20.22
C GLY A 38 -4.27 -9.00 21.69
N PHE A 39 -3.31 -8.12 22.01
CA PHE A 39 -2.99 -7.78 23.39
C PHE A 39 -4.09 -6.95 24.06
N PHE A 40 -4.83 -6.17 23.27
CA PHE A 40 -5.84 -5.26 23.79
C PHE A 40 -7.21 -5.94 23.87
N PRO A 41 -8.01 -5.65 24.90
CA PRO A 41 -9.40 -6.05 24.96
C PRO A 41 -10.20 -5.58 23.74
N HIS A 42 -11.34 -6.22 23.51
CA HIS A 42 -12.14 -6.02 22.29
C HIS A 42 -12.49 -4.56 22.03
N LEU A 43 -12.86 -3.80 23.07
CA LEU A 43 -13.27 -2.41 22.89
C LEU A 43 -12.06 -1.52 22.57
N TRP A 44 -10.93 -1.70 23.26
CA TRP A 44 -9.67 -1.07 22.86
C TRP A 44 -9.26 -1.41 21.42
N GLY A 45 -9.44 -2.65 21.00
CA GLY A 45 -9.16 -3.06 19.62
C GLY A 45 -9.99 -2.27 18.59
N LYS A 46 -11.28 -2.07 18.86
CA LYS A 46 -12.16 -1.22 18.02
C LYS A 46 -11.73 0.24 18.04
N LEU A 47 -11.38 0.79 19.20
CA LEU A 47 -10.91 2.17 19.34
C LEU A 47 -9.61 2.39 18.55
N VAL A 48 -8.63 1.49 18.67
CA VAL A 48 -7.37 1.56 17.91
C VAL A 48 -7.63 1.44 16.41
N ASN A 49 -8.57 0.61 15.96
CA ASN A 49 -8.94 0.55 14.54
C ASN A 49 -9.57 1.85 14.04
N TYR A 50 -10.35 2.54 14.87
CA TYR A 50 -10.86 3.88 14.54
C TYR A 50 -9.72 4.91 14.45
N ALA A 51 -8.79 4.91 15.41
CA ALA A 51 -7.60 5.76 15.37
C ALA A 51 -6.73 5.50 14.12
N LYS A 52 -6.57 4.24 13.71
CA LYS A 52 -5.92 3.87 12.44
C LYS A 52 -6.62 4.48 11.23
N ALA A 53 -7.95 4.45 11.19
CA ALA A 53 -8.72 5.05 10.11
C ALA A 53 -8.53 6.58 10.05
N ASN A 54 -8.53 7.27 11.21
CA ASN A 54 -8.23 8.70 11.29
C ASN A 54 -6.80 9.02 10.87
N PHE A 55 -5.83 8.18 11.23
CA PHE A 55 -4.45 8.39 10.78
C PHE A 55 -4.30 8.21 9.27
N ARG A 56 -4.96 7.20 8.67
CA ARG A 56 -5.02 7.08 7.19
C ARG A 56 -5.65 8.31 6.55
N LEU A 57 -6.72 8.85 7.15
CA LEU A 57 -7.32 10.09 6.69
C LEU A 57 -6.27 11.22 6.72
N HIS A 58 -5.57 11.41 7.83
CA HIS A 58 -4.49 12.40 7.95
C HIS A 58 -3.45 12.26 6.84
N LEU A 59 -2.98 11.04 6.56
CA LEU A 59 -2.03 10.79 5.46
C LEU A 59 -2.54 11.27 4.11
N THR A 60 -3.84 11.20 3.90
CA THR A 60 -4.46 11.54 2.62
C THR A 60 -4.92 12.98 2.50
N ILE A 61 -5.01 13.74 3.60
CA ILE A 61 -5.46 15.13 3.58
C ILE A 61 -4.39 16.13 3.98
N SER A 62 -3.40 15.73 4.78
CA SER A 62 -2.40 16.63 5.36
C SER A 62 -0.97 16.27 4.94
N ASP A 63 -0.46 15.13 5.42
CA ASP A 63 0.93 14.71 5.16
C ASP A 63 0.99 13.25 4.72
N PRO A 64 1.19 12.97 3.41
CA PRO A 64 1.30 11.61 2.89
C PRO A 64 2.52 10.81 3.37
N PHE A 65 3.58 11.48 3.83
CA PHE A 65 4.87 10.87 4.15
C PHE A 65 5.47 11.42 5.44
N PRO A 66 4.76 11.34 6.58
CA PRO A 66 5.25 11.88 7.83
C PRO A 66 6.48 11.09 8.29
N THR A 67 7.42 11.79 8.92
CA THR A 67 8.53 11.10 9.55
C THR A 67 8.00 10.25 10.71
N LYS A 68 8.74 9.19 11.05
CA LYS A 68 8.37 8.33 12.18
C LYS A 68 8.33 9.11 13.50
N GLU A 69 9.23 10.07 13.66
CA GLU A 69 9.31 10.89 14.86
C GLU A 69 8.09 11.79 14.98
N ASP A 70 7.79 12.58 13.94
CA ASP A 70 6.64 13.51 13.92
C ASP A 70 5.31 12.77 14.07
N ALA A 71 5.16 11.65 13.38
CA ALA A 71 3.93 10.86 13.45
C ALA A 71 3.69 10.28 14.86
N LEU A 72 4.76 9.81 15.53
CA LEU A 72 4.63 9.15 16.84
C LEU A 72 4.56 10.14 18.00
N SER A 73 5.18 11.31 17.88
CA SER A 73 5.14 12.37 18.90
C SER A 73 3.88 13.23 18.83
N GLY A 74 3.29 13.39 17.63
CA GLY A 74 2.08 14.17 17.40
C GLY A 74 0.90 13.30 16.96
N VAL A 75 0.72 13.19 15.64
CA VAL A 75 -0.54 12.81 14.99
C VAL A 75 -1.10 11.46 15.43
N CYS A 76 -0.27 10.43 15.65
CA CYS A 76 -0.76 9.14 16.12
C CYS A 76 -1.38 9.23 17.52
N GLY A 77 -0.78 10.04 18.40
CA GLY A 77 -1.31 10.29 19.75
C GLY A 77 -2.60 11.10 19.74
N GLU A 78 -2.68 12.09 18.84
CA GLU A 78 -3.90 12.87 18.58
C GLU A 78 -5.03 11.98 18.07
N ALA A 79 -4.77 11.14 17.06
CA ALA A 79 -5.77 10.21 16.52
C ALA A 79 -6.32 9.24 17.58
N ILE A 80 -5.50 8.82 18.55
CA ILE A 80 -5.94 7.99 19.68
C ILE A 80 -6.81 8.82 20.64
N THR A 81 -6.42 10.05 20.92
CA THR A 81 -7.16 10.95 21.83
C THR A 81 -8.51 11.33 21.24
N GLU A 82 -8.58 11.66 19.95
CA GLU A 82 -9.82 11.86 19.20
C GLU A 82 -10.71 10.62 19.24
N ALA A 83 -10.13 9.43 19.07
CA ALA A 83 -10.87 8.17 19.16
C ALA A 83 -11.49 7.96 20.55
N ILE A 84 -10.76 8.30 21.61
CA ILE A 84 -11.24 8.26 23.00
C ILE A 84 -12.39 9.25 23.20
N VAL A 85 -12.23 10.51 22.78
CA VAL A 85 -13.26 11.55 22.90
C VAL A 85 -14.53 11.14 22.16
N HIS A 86 -14.41 10.72 20.90
CA HIS A 86 -15.54 10.25 20.10
C HIS A 86 -16.29 9.07 20.76
N TRP A 87 -15.58 8.18 21.46
CA TRP A 87 -16.22 7.09 22.21
C TRP A 87 -16.92 7.56 23.48
N GLN A 88 -16.34 8.51 24.19
CA GLN A 88 -16.95 9.13 25.37
C GLN A 88 -18.24 9.86 25.00
N ASP A 89 -18.25 10.58 23.87
CA ASP A 89 -19.45 11.24 23.33
C ASP A 89 -20.58 10.23 23.02
N GLN A 90 -20.22 9.02 22.60
CA GLN A 90 -21.16 7.91 22.40
C GLN A 90 -21.56 7.19 23.70
N LYS A 91 -21.16 7.71 24.87
CA LYS A 91 -21.36 7.10 26.20
C LYS A 91 -20.83 5.66 26.29
N ARG A 92 -19.78 5.34 25.53
CA ARG A 92 -19.12 4.03 25.55
C ARG A 92 -17.95 4.05 26.54
N GLN A 93 -17.90 3.08 27.43
CA GLN A 93 -16.76 2.91 28.32
C GLN A 93 -15.79 1.87 27.75
N VAL A 94 -14.50 2.19 27.77
CA VAL A 94 -13.39 1.26 27.47
C VAL A 94 -12.91 0.58 28.75
N GLU A 95 -12.27 -0.57 28.62
CA GLU A 95 -11.72 -1.32 29.76
C GLU A 95 -10.61 -0.50 30.46
N LYS A 96 -10.60 -0.49 31.80
CA LYS A 96 -9.65 0.31 32.59
C LYS A 96 -8.21 -0.24 32.51
N GLY A 97 -7.23 0.62 32.78
CA GLY A 97 -5.83 0.21 32.97
C GLY A 97 -4.94 0.19 31.71
N TYR A 98 -5.50 0.53 30.54
CA TYR A 98 -4.75 0.51 29.28
C TYR A 98 -4.25 1.89 28.82
N TYR A 99 -5.04 2.94 29.02
CA TYR A 99 -4.63 4.32 28.72
C TYR A 99 -4.55 5.13 30.03
N PRO A 100 -3.50 5.95 30.22
CA PRO A 100 -2.40 6.25 29.30
C PRO A 100 -1.25 5.23 29.29
N LYS A 101 -1.34 4.15 30.08
CA LYS A 101 -0.25 3.17 30.29
C LYS A 101 0.42 2.66 29.01
N TYR A 102 -0.37 2.30 27.98
CA TYR A 102 0.12 1.77 26.70
C TYR A 102 -0.03 2.78 25.54
N LYS A 103 -0.04 4.09 25.84
CA LYS A 103 -0.22 5.15 24.83
C LYS A 103 0.82 5.03 23.70
N ARG A 104 2.08 4.76 24.04
CA ARG A 104 3.19 4.67 23.09
C ARG A 104 3.01 3.47 22.14
N GLU A 105 2.64 2.33 22.68
CA GLU A 105 2.42 1.08 21.94
C GLU A 105 1.22 1.20 21.01
N MET A 106 0.14 1.83 21.48
CA MET A 106 -1.01 2.17 20.63
C MET A 106 -0.60 3.09 19.48
N ALA A 107 0.20 4.12 19.75
CA ALA A 107 0.68 5.03 18.70
C ALA A 107 1.56 4.29 17.67
N ILE A 108 2.42 3.37 18.11
CA ILE A 108 3.20 2.50 17.21
C ILE A 108 2.29 1.64 16.34
N MET A 109 1.22 1.07 16.89
CA MET A 109 0.25 0.30 16.10
C MET A 109 -0.47 1.15 15.06
N VAL A 110 -0.86 2.38 15.42
CA VAL A 110 -1.48 3.33 14.49
C VAL A 110 -0.50 3.70 13.39
N TYR A 111 0.76 3.99 13.73
CA TYR A 111 1.80 4.29 12.75
C TYR A 111 2.09 3.12 11.79
N ASN A 112 2.25 1.90 12.32
CA ASN A 112 2.54 0.72 11.50
C ASN A 112 1.40 0.37 10.52
N ASP A 113 0.19 0.84 10.81
CA ASP A 113 -0.93 0.71 9.88
C ASP A 113 -0.73 1.51 8.59
N ALA A 114 0.01 2.64 8.62
CA ALA A 114 0.36 3.40 7.42
C ALA A 114 1.15 2.56 6.42
N ALA A 115 2.14 1.78 6.89
CA ALA A 115 2.89 0.86 6.03
C ALA A 115 1.97 -0.21 5.41
N THR A 116 1.02 -0.72 6.19
CA THR A 116 0.03 -1.71 5.73
C THR A 116 -0.99 -1.10 4.75
N PHE A 117 -1.29 0.19 4.90
CA PHE A 117 -2.14 0.95 4.00
C PHE A 117 -1.42 1.24 2.67
N GLN A 118 -0.19 1.76 2.71
CA GLN A 118 0.64 2.00 1.52
C GLN A 118 0.94 0.71 0.76
N SER A 119 1.24 -0.38 1.47
CA SER A 119 1.44 -1.71 0.85
C SER A 119 0.18 -2.15 0.10
N TRP A 120 -1.00 -1.91 0.66
CA TRP A 120 -2.25 -2.21 -0.01
C TRP A 120 -2.48 -1.33 -1.26
N ILE A 121 -2.22 -0.02 -1.18
CA ILE A 121 -2.25 0.87 -2.35
C ILE A 121 -1.30 0.35 -3.43
N LYS A 122 -0.08 -0.04 -3.05
CA LYS A 122 0.90 -0.63 -3.97
C LYS A 122 0.36 -1.88 -4.64
N GLN A 123 -0.32 -2.77 -3.93
CA GLN A 123 -0.95 -3.94 -4.55
C GLN A 123 -1.99 -3.55 -5.60
N VAL A 124 -2.87 -2.58 -5.31
CA VAL A 124 -3.84 -2.07 -6.29
C VAL A 124 -3.14 -1.47 -7.51
N VAL A 125 -2.09 -0.68 -7.29
CA VAL A 125 -1.27 -0.08 -8.35
C VAL A 125 -0.64 -1.16 -9.24
N LEU A 126 -0.06 -2.21 -8.63
CA LEU A 126 0.56 -3.32 -9.36
C LEU A 126 -0.43 -4.10 -10.23
N THR A 127 -1.71 -4.09 -9.90
CA THR A 127 -2.76 -4.66 -10.74
C THR A 127 -3.21 -3.71 -11.85
N VAL A 128 -3.42 -2.43 -11.53
CA VAL A 128 -4.04 -1.46 -12.46
C VAL A 128 -3.03 -0.93 -13.49
N VAL A 129 -1.84 -0.53 -13.06
CA VAL A 129 -0.84 0.14 -13.91
C VAL A 129 -0.45 -0.69 -15.14
N PRO A 130 -0.17 -2.01 -15.02
CA PRO A 130 0.23 -2.80 -16.19
C PRO A 130 -0.89 -2.96 -17.21
N LEU A 131 -2.14 -2.98 -16.76
CA LEU A 131 -3.31 -3.09 -17.62
C LEU A 131 -3.57 -1.77 -18.36
N GLU A 132 -3.72 -0.69 -17.62
CA GLU A 132 -4.07 0.64 -18.16
C GLU A 132 -3.00 1.21 -19.09
N TYR A 133 -1.73 0.90 -18.83
CA TYR A 133 -0.64 1.35 -19.67
C TYR A 133 -0.12 0.29 -20.63
N GLY A 134 -0.72 -0.89 -20.70
CA GLY A 134 -0.23 -2.01 -21.51
C GLY A 134 1.26 -2.32 -21.26
N LEU A 135 1.63 -2.45 -19.98
CA LEU A 135 2.95 -2.88 -19.52
C LEU A 135 2.94 -4.34 -19.07
N ALA A 136 1.81 -5.03 -19.21
CA ALA A 136 1.73 -6.47 -19.01
C ALA A 136 2.54 -7.20 -20.09
N LEU A 137 3.23 -8.28 -19.70
CA LEU A 137 3.99 -9.14 -20.61
C LEU A 137 3.02 -10.08 -21.34
N LEU A 138 2.11 -9.50 -22.10
CA LEU A 138 1.10 -10.22 -22.89
C LEU A 138 1.34 -9.95 -24.37
N GLN A 139 0.98 -10.94 -25.20
CA GLN A 139 0.80 -10.80 -26.65
C GLN A 139 1.93 -10.03 -27.38
N GLY A 140 3.13 -10.60 -27.42
CA GLY A 140 4.22 -10.09 -28.26
C GLY A 140 4.97 -8.87 -27.72
N ASN A 141 4.62 -8.35 -26.54
CA ASN A 141 5.42 -7.33 -25.88
C ASN A 141 6.78 -7.88 -25.42
N THR A 142 7.86 -7.27 -25.91
CA THR A 142 9.22 -7.57 -25.40
C THR A 142 9.54 -6.73 -24.17
N ILE A 143 10.45 -7.22 -23.31
CA ILE A 143 10.98 -6.48 -22.15
C ILE A 143 11.50 -5.10 -22.59
N ALA A 144 12.17 -5.02 -23.75
CA ALA A 144 12.68 -3.76 -24.28
C ALA A 144 11.55 -2.76 -24.61
N SER A 145 10.48 -3.22 -25.26
CA SER A 145 9.30 -2.40 -25.55
C SER A 145 8.65 -1.86 -24.26
N ILE A 146 8.48 -2.72 -23.24
CA ILE A 146 7.91 -2.32 -21.95
C ILE A 146 8.80 -1.27 -21.26
N LYS A 147 10.12 -1.47 -21.21
CA LYS A 147 11.07 -0.49 -20.63
C LYS A 147 10.98 0.86 -21.34
N MET A 148 10.91 0.85 -22.67
CA MET A 148 10.78 2.07 -23.48
C MET A 148 9.46 2.78 -23.19
N LYS A 149 8.34 2.06 -23.17
CA LYS A 149 7.01 2.60 -22.87
C LYS A 149 6.94 3.19 -21.46
N ALA A 150 7.42 2.47 -20.46
CA ALA A 150 7.49 2.95 -19.07
C ALA A 150 8.36 4.20 -18.93
N SER A 151 9.48 4.27 -19.65
CA SER A 151 10.35 5.45 -19.67
C SER A 151 9.67 6.65 -20.36
N GLY A 152 8.93 6.41 -21.45
CA GLY A 152 8.11 7.42 -22.11
C GLY A 152 7.01 7.97 -21.20
N LEU A 153 6.34 7.09 -20.45
CA LEU A 153 5.37 7.50 -19.43
C LEU A 153 6.03 8.37 -18.37
N LEU A 154 7.16 7.95 -17.78
CA LEU A 154 7.88 8.73 -16.77
C LEU A 154 8.28 10.14 -17.24
N LYS A 155 8.62 10.29 -18.53
CA LYS A 155 8.96 11.59 -19.14
C LYS A 155 7.72 12.48 -19.34
N LYS A 156 6.60 11.89 -19.77
CA LYS A 156 5.33 12.61 -19.99
C LYS A 156 4.62 12.97 -18.70
N THR A 157 4.89 12.24 -17.63
CA THR A 157 4.14 12.38 -16.40
C THR A 157 4.78 13.44 -15.51
N THR A 158 4.29 14.68 -15.65
CA THR A 158 4.29 15.66 -14.56
C THR A 158 3.23 15.25 -13.53
N PHE A 159 3.39 14.06 -12.96
CA PHE A 159 2.49 13.59 -11.90
C PHE A 159 2.50 14.62 -10.77
N CYS A 160 1.35 15.27 -10.56
CA CYS A 160 1.06 16.11 -9.41
C CYS A 160 1.86 17.43 -9.26
N MET A 161 2.29 18.09 -10.35
CA MET A 161 2.82 19.47 -10.25
C MET A 161 1.79 20.54 -10.66
N GLY A 162 0.57 20.47 -10.11
CA GLY A 162 -0.36 21.61 -10.11
C GLY A 162 -1.30 21.76 -11.31
N CYS A 163 -1.24 20.89 -12.33
CA CYS A 163 -2.23 20.93 -13.41
C CYS A 163 -3.54 20.23 -13.00
N THR A 164 -4.64 20.97 -13.04
CA THR A 164 -6.01 20.59 -12.62
C THR A 164 -6.63 19.40 -13.37
N SER A 165 -5.96 18.89 -14.40
CA SER A 165 -6.38 17.74 -15.21
C SER A 165 -5.86 16.39 -14.67
N ASN A 166 -5.75 16.23 -13.36
CA ASN A 166 -5.20 15.00 -12.75
C ASN A 166 -6.00 13.72 -13.05
N PHE A 167 -7.27 13.85 -13.47
CA PHE A 167 -8.12 12.74 -13.91
C PHE A 167 -8.00 12.40 -15.40
N ALA A 168 -7.21 13.13 -16.20
CA ALA A 168 -6.92 12.71 -17.57
C ALA A 168 -6.12 11.39 -17.61
N ASN A 169 -5.55 10.99 -16.48
CA ASN A 169 -4.90 9.70 -16.33
C ASN A 169 -5.88 8.65 -15.79
N ASN A 170 -6.43 7.82 -16.67
CA ASN A 170 -7.38 6.76 -16.32
C ASN A 170 -6.83 5.81 -15.24
N ALA A 171 -5.51 5.51 -15.26
CA ALA A 171 -4.90 4.65 -14.26
C ALA A 171 -4.94 5.26 -12.85
N LEU A 172 -4.66 6.55 -12.70
CA LEU A 172 -4.77 7.23 -11.41
C LEU A 172 -6.22 7.25 -10.91
N GLN A 173 -7.17 7.55 -11.79
CA GLN A 173 -8.60 7.52 -11.46
C GLN A 173 -9.03 6.13 -10.96
N THR A 174 -8.70 5.08 -11.72
CA THR A 174 -9.03 3.68 -11.38
C THR A 174 -8.38 3.27 -10.06
N VAL A 175 -7.11 3.63 -9.81
CA VAL A 175 -6.44 3.34 -8.53
C VAL A 175 -7.11 4.09 -7.38
N CYS A 176 -7.31 5.40 -7.49
CA CYS A 176 -7.92 6.20 -6.43
C CYS A 176 -9.33 5.70 -6.10
N HIS A 177 -10.14 5.33 -7.11
CA HIS A 177 -11.45 4.77 -6.88
C HIS A 177 -11.39 3.44 -6.11
N LYS A 178 -10.53 2.50 -6.55
CA LYS A 178 -10.33 1.21 -5.87
C LYS A 178 -9.76 1.35 -4.45
N VAL A 179 -8.91 2.35 -4.22
CA VAL A 179 -8.25 2.58 -2.93
C VAL A 179 -9.15 3.32 -1.94
N TYR A 180 -9.83 4.37 -2.35
CA TYR A 180 -10.52 5.23 -1.39
C TYR A 180 -12.03 4.96 -1.29
N TYR A 181 -12.64 4.39 -2.33
CA TYR A 181 -14.10 4.26 -2.44
C TYR A 181 -14.62 2.81 -2.41
N ASN A 182 -13.75 1.82 -2.59
CA ASN A 182 -14.15 0.42 -2.47
C ASN A 182 -14.58 0.09 -1.02
N SER A 183 -15.48 -0.88 -0.84
CA SER A 183 -16.13 -1.22 0.45
C SER A 183 -15.24 -1.94 1.48
N GLY A 184 -13.91 -1.94 1.30
CA GLY A 184 -12.98 -2.61 2.21
C GLY A 184 -12.78 -1.87 3.54
N SER A 185 -12.17 -2.55 4.52
CA SER A 185 -11.83 -1.97 5.84
C SER A 185 -10.80 -0.82 5.80
N LYS A 186 -10.23 -0.55 4.63
CA LYS A 186 -9.30 0.55 4.35
C LYS A 186 -9.93 1.69 3.55
N SER A 187 -11.23 1.61 3.26
CA SER A 187 -11.98 2.68 2.61
C SER A 187 -11.92 3.95 3.43
N LEU A 188 -11.88 5.09 2.73
CA LEU A 188 -12.00 6.41 3.34
C LEU A 188 -13.31 7.10 2.95
N ARG A 189 -14.17 6.41 2.19
CA ARG A 189 -15.47 6.92 1.71
C ARG A 189 -16.41 7.38 2.82
N GLN A 190 -16.21 6.96 4.07
CA GLN A 190 -17.02 7.39 5.20
C GLN A 190 -16.66 8.79 5.70
N PHE A 191 -15.47 9.29 5.37
CA PHE A 191 -15.02 10.60 5.83
C PHE A 191 -15.54 11.72 4.93
N PRO A 192 -16.02 12.85 5.49
CA PRO A 192 -16.55 13.97 4.71
C PRO A 192 -15.61 14.47 3.60
N ALA A 193 -14.30 14.46 3.87
CA ALA A 193 -13.27 14.87 2.92
C ALA A 193 -13.27 14.05 1.60
N PHE A 194 -13.76 12.81 1.64
CA PHE A 194 -13.83 11.93 0.47
C PHE A 194 -15.22 11.90 -0.19
N GLN A 195 -16.24 12.56 0.35
CA GLN A 195 -17.60 12.49 -0.21
C GLN A 195 -17.75 13.25 -1.53
N LYS A 196 -17.03 14.36 -1.69
CA LYS A 196 -17.19 15.27 -2.83
C LYS A 196 -16.11 15.11 -3.89
N THR A 197 -14.86 14.91 -3.47
CA THR A 197 -13.70 14.86 -4.34
C THR A 197 -12.56 14.10 -3.68
N ILE A 198 -11.56 13.68 -4.46
CA ILE A 198 -10.34 13.07 -3.93
C ILE A 198 -9.42 14.19 -3.45
N PRO A 199 -9.00 14.20 -2.17
CA PRO A 199 -8.07 15.19 -1.66
C PRO A 199 -6.74 15.21 -2.45
N PRO A 200 -6.12 16.39 -2.67
CA PRO A 200 -4.86 16.50 -3.42
C PRO A 200 -3.74 15.62 -2.86
N ASN A 201 -3.62 15.54 -1.53
CA ASN A 201 -2.61 14.73 -0.85
C ASN A 201 -2.82 13.22 -1.05
N ALA A 202 -4.07 12.77 -1.13
CA ALA A 202 -4.43 11.40 -1.49
C ALA A 202 -3.94 11.05 -2.90
N LEU A 203 -4.13 11.97 -3.84
CA LEU A 203 -3.64 11.82 -5.21
C LEU A 203 -2.11 11.82 -5.27
N ILE A 204 -1.43 12.69 -4.52
CA ILE A 204 0.04 12.72 -4.43
C ILE A 204 0.58 11.36 -3.92
N LEU A 205 -0.06 10.78 -2.91
CA LEU A 205 0.30 9.46 -2.39
C LEU A 205 0.22 8.38 -3.48
N VAL A 206 -0.93 8.29 -4.17
CA VAL A 206 -1.15 7.32 -5.24
C VAL A 206 -0.18 7.54 -6.40
N ALA A 207 -0.03 8.78 -6.86
CA ALA A 207 0.83 9.13 -7.98
C ALA A 207 2.32 8.83 -7.69
N THR A 208 2.76 9.03 -6.44
CA THR A 208 4.11 8.67 -6.00
C THR A 208 4.34 7.16 -6.10
N ILE A 209 3.37 6.35 -5.67
CA ILE A 209 3.44 4.89 -5.75
C ILE A 209 3.43 4.43 -7.21
N VAL A 210 2.56 4.99 -8.06
CA VAL A 210 2.52 4.73 -9.51
C VAL A 210 3.86 5.07 -10.16
N ARG A 211 4.43 6.24 -9.88
CA ARG A 211 5.74 6.65 -10.40
C ARG A 211 6.83 5.67 -9.98
N ASN A 212 6.83 5.20 -8.73
CA ASN A 212 7.80 4.21 -8.25
C ASN A 212 7.64 2.86 -8.99
N VAL A 213 6.42 2.40 -9.24
CA VAL A 213 6.17 1.19 -10.05
C VAL A 213 6.65 1.38 -11.49
N LEU A 214 6.38 2.53 -12.11
CA LEU A 214 6.87 2.84 -13.46
C LEU A 214 8.40 2.88 -13.54
N LYS A 215 9.09 3.37 -12.50
CA LYS A 215 10.57 3.30 -12.41
C LYS A 215 11.07 1.85 -12.43
N ILE A 216 10.39 0.93 -11.74
CA ILE A 216 10.74 -0.49 -11.75
C ILE A 216 10.56 -1.06 -13.16
N TYR A 217 9.43 -0.78 -13.83
CA TYR A 217 9.20 -1.20 -15.21
C TYR A 217 10.21 -0.59 -16.20
N SER A 218 10.57 0.68 -16.06
CA SER A 218 11.58 1.34 -16.90
C SER A 218 12.95 0.65 -16.77
N LYS A 219 13.33 0.25 -15.55
CA LYS A 219 14.62 -0.40 -15.28
C LYS A 219 14.64 -1.88 -15.70
N HIS A 220 13.58 -2.62 -15.41
CA HIS A 220 13.56 -4.09 -15.48
C HIS A 220 12.59 -4.68 -16.52
N GLY A 221 11.64 -3.89 -17.03
CA GLY A 221 10.57 -4.35 -17.93
C GLY A 221 9.51 -5.24 -17.26
N GLN A 222 9.64 -5.53 -15.97
CA GLN A 222 8.69 -6.31 -15.18
C GLN A 222 8.84 -5.98 -13.69
N VAL A 223 7.83 -6.32 -12.90
CA VAL A 223 7.86 -6.22 -11.43
C VAL A 223 7.77 -7.62 -10.83
N THR A 224 8.78 -8.01 -10.06
CA THR A 224 8.79 -9.28 -9.32
C THR A 224 7.76 -9.24 -8.18
N GLY A 225 6.94 -10.29 -8.06
CA GLY A 225 5.98 -10.47 -6.96
C GLY A 225 4.52 -10.10 -7.26
N ALA A 226 4.19 -9.61 -8.45
CA ALA A 226 2.80 -9.45 -8.88
C ALA A 226 2.31 -10.73 -9.60
N LYS A 227 1.32 -11.43 -9.04
CA LYS A 227 0.56 -12.42 -9.80
C LYS A 227 -0.23 -11.67 -10.88
N GLN A 228 0.31 -11.60 -12.10
CA GLN A 228 -0.41 -11.08 -13.26
C GLN A 228 -1.46 -12.13 -13.65
N THR A 229 -2.59 -12.17 -12.95
CA THR A 229 -3.74 -12.97 -13.39
C THR A 229 -4.36 -12.32 -14.61
N ALA A 230 -4.46 -13.07 -15.70
CA ALA A 230 -5.30 -12.70 -16.83
C ALA A 230 -6.73 -12.51 -16.32
N ILE A 231 -7.25 -11.28 -16.41
CA ILE A 231 -8.66 -11.02 -16.15
C ILE A 231 -9.41 -11.58 -17.36
N SER A 232 -10.15 -12.68 -17.16
CA SER A 232 -11.15 -13.13 -18.12
C SER A 232 -12.03 -11.95 -18.47
N ALA A 233 -12.17 -11.65 -19.76
CA ALA A 233 -12.95 -10.54 -20.27
C ALA A 233 -14.40 -10.70 -19.81
N THR A 234 -14.79 -10.06 -18.72
CA THR A 234 -16.20 -9.95 -18.34
C THR A 234 -16.47 -8.63 -17.64
N GLN A 235 -17.19 -7.80 -18.38
CA GLN A 235 -17.91 -6.57 -18.05
C GLN A 235 -17.12 -5.24 -18.05
N PRO A 236 -17.49 -4.29 -18.93
CA PRO A 236 -17.00 -2.93 -18.85
C PRO A 236 -17.54 -2.28 -17.58
N ILE A 237 -16.65 -1.74 -16.75
CA ILE A 237 -17.01 -0.79 -15.71
C ILE A 237 -17.59 0.43 -16.43
N ARG A 238 -18.93 0.50 -16.54
CA ARG A 238 -19.62 1.75 -16.86
C ARG A 238 -19.31 2.70 -15.71
N VAL A 239 -18.32 3.56 -15.93
CA VAL A 239 -18.09 4.75 -15.13
C VAL A 239 -19.37 5.57 -15.24
N LEU A 240 -20.19 5.55 -14.20
CA LEU A 240 -21.28 6.51 -14.04
C LEU A 240 -20.60 7.87 -13.82
N LEU A 241 -20.34 8.58 -14.93
CA LEU A 241 -20.01 9.99 -14.92
C LEU A 241 -21.21 10.71 -14.34
N MET A 242 -21.18 10.97 -13.03
CA MET A 242 -22.04 11.98 -12.42
C MET A 242 -21.68 13.32 -13.05
N HIS A 243 -22.42 13.69 -14.10
CA HIS A 243 -22.43 15.03 -14.65
C HIS A 243 -23.01 15.96 -13.59
N HIS A 244 -22.16 16.73 -12.93
CA HIS A 244 -22.62 17.93 -12.25
C HIS A 244 -22.78 19.04 -13.30
N PRO A 245 -23.95 19.70 -13.39
CA PRO A 245 -24.11 20.85 -14.27
C PRO A 245 -23.26 22.01 -13.75
N ILE A 246 -22.47 22.58 -14.65
CA ILE A 246 -21.79 23.86 -14.45
C ILE A 246 -22.88 24.92 -14.41
N ILE A 247 -23.19 25.43 -13.22
CA ILE A 247 -23.97 26.66 -13.07
C ILE A 247 -23.03 27.79 -13.50
N SER A 248 -23.29 28.34 -14.68
CA SER A 248 -22.70 29.63 -15.09
C SER A 248 -23.43 30.72 -14.32
N VAL A 249 -22.66 31.59 -13.67
CA VAL A 249 -23.12 32.90 -13.16
C VAL A 249 -22.94 33.91 -14.28
#